data_AF-A0A151SIG0-F1
#
_entry.id   AF-A0A151SIG0-F1
#
_cell.length_a   1.000
_cell.length_b   1.000
_cell.length_c   1.000
_cell.angle_alpha   90.00
_cell.angle_beta   90.00
_cell.angle_gamma   90.00
#
_symmetry.space_group_name_H-M   'P 1'
#
loop_
_entity.id
_entity.type
_entity.pdbx_description
1 polymer ?
#
loop_
_entity_poly.entity_id
_entity_poly.type
_entity_poly.pdbx_seq_one_letter_code
_entity_poly.pdbx_strand_id
1 'polypeptide(L)'
;MQLKQGNMTVGEYASKIEELGKYSTFFYHPDERMKCIKFEDGLRPELRKVVGILEISDFPTLIHKCRFLEGFDHNKDNKPKSFGPQFNKKRNNEGKPYDRPQ
;
A
#
# COMPACT_ATOMS: atom_id res chain seq x y z
N MET A 1 -1.59 22.89 -8.92
CA MET A 1 -2.42 21.72 -8.55
C MET A 1 -1.71 20.47 -9.04
N GLN A 2 -1.52 19.44 -8.20
CA GLN A 2 -0.92 18.16 -8.60
C GLN A 2 -2.01 17.09 -8.61
N LEU A 3 -2.09 16.27 -9.66
CA LEU A 3 -3.03 15.17 -9.71
C LEU A 3 -2.59 14.07 -8.73
N LYS A 4 -3.46 13.73 -7.78
CA LYS A 4 -3.28 12.59 -6.87
C LYS A 4 -4.20 11.45 -7.29
N GLN A 5 -3.78 10.22 -7.02
CA GLN A 5 -4.55 9.00 -7.29
C GLN A 5 -5.88 9.02 -6.54
N GLY A 6 -5.88 9.36 -5.24
CA GLY A 6 -7.10 9.38 -4.43
C GLY A 6 -7.83 8.03 -4.46
N ASN A 7 -9.11 8.04 -4.81
CA ASN A 7 -9.96 6.85 -4.93
C ASN A 7 -9.92 6.19 -6.33
N MET A 8 -9.18 6.77 -7.28
CA MET A 8 -9.02 6.19 -8.61
C MET A 8 -8.18 4.92 -8.54
N THR A 9 -8.49 3.96 -9.39
CA THR A 9 -7.57 2.86 -9.68
C THR A 9 -6.26 3.41 -10.27
N VAL A 10 -5.18 2.66 -10.16
CA VAL A 10 -3.90 2.99 -10.82
C VAL A 10 -4.12 3.16 -12.33
N GLY A 11 -5.02 2.36 -12.92
CA GLY A 11 -5.39 2.47 -14.32
C GLY A 11 -5.99 3.83 -14.69
N GLU A 12 -7.03 4.24 -13.99
CA GLU A 12 -7.70 5.54 -14.21
C GLU A 12 -6.77 6.72 -13.92
N TYR A 13 -5.96 6.62 -12.86
CA TYR A 13 -4.99 7.63 -12.51
C TYR A 13 -3.95 7.83 -13.64
N ALA A 14 -3.42 6.73 -14.19
CA ALA A 14 -2.48 6.78 -15.31
C ALA A 14 -3.10 7.41 -16.57
N SER A 15 -4.32 7.01 -16.94
CA SER A 15 -5.03 7.59 -18.08
C SER A 15 -5.25 9.09 -17.92
N LYS A 16 -5.58 9.55 -16.72
CA LYS A 16 -5.77 10.98 -16.43
C LYS A 16 -4.46 11.78 -16.49
N ILE A 17 -3.34 11.18 -16.09
CA ILE A 17 -2.01 11.80 -16.30
C ILE A 17 -1.70 11.94 -17.78
N GLU A 18 -1.96 10.89 -18.57
CA GLU A 18 -1.73 10.92 -20.02
C GLU A 18 -2.61 11.97 -20.71
N GLU A 19 -3.89 12.04 -20.34
CA GLU A 19 -4.83 13.04 -20.85
C GLU A 19 -4.36 14.47 -20.53
N LEU A 20 -3.99 14.75 -19.28
CA LEU A 20 -3.45 16.06 -18.90
C LEU A 20 -2.10 16.34 -19.57
N GLY A 21 -1.31 15.30 -19.84
CA GLY A 21 -0.04 15.40 -20.55
C GLY A 21 -0.20 15.86 -22.00
N LYS A 22 -1.30 15.52 -22.68
CA LYS A 22 -1.58 15.95 -24.06
C LYS A 22 -1.75 17.47 -24.19
N TYR A 23 -2.22 18.12 -23.13
CA TYR A 23 -2.44 19.57 -23.10
C TYR A 23 -1.29 20.37 -22.47
N SER A 24 -0.29 19.68 -21.91
CA SER A 24 0.83 20.30 -21.22
C SER A 24 2.11 20.15 -22.02
N THR A 25 2.68 21.27 -22.46
CA THR A 25 4.02 21.32 -23.07
C THR A 25 5.10 20.71 -22.16
N PHE A 26 4.86 20.65 -20.85
CA PHE A 26 5.74 20.02 -19.86
C PHE A 26 5.85 18.49 -20.02
N PHE A 27 4.87 17.85 -20.67
CA PHE A 27 4.85 16.41 -20.92
C PHE A 27 5.36 16.01 -22.31
N TYR A 28 5.73 16.98 -23.14
CA TYR A 28 6.22 16.71 -24.49
C TYR A 28 7.62 16.03 -24.48
N HIS A 29 8.49 16.36 -23.50
CA HIS A 29 9.81 15.73 -23.31
C HIS A 29 10.33 15.68 -21.84
N PRO A 30 9.56 15.25 -20.82
CA PRO A 30 10.19 14.99 -19.53
C PRO A 30 10.99 13.70 -19.61
N ASP A 31 12.20 13.74 -19.04
CA ASP A 31 12.98 12.57 -18.67
C ASP A 31 12.05 11.52 -18.07
N GLU A 32 12.16 10.29 -18.54
CA GLU A 32 11.31 9.19 -18.11
C GLU A 32 11.34 9.01 -16.58
N ARG A 33 12.52 9.21 -15.98
CA ARG A 33 12.67 9.17 -14.54
C ARG A 33 11.86 10.26 -13.84
N MET A 34 11.76 11.45 -14.43
CA MET A 34 10.96 12.55 -13.90
C MET A 34 9.45 12.25 -14.02
N LYS A 35 9.02 11.52 -15.07
CA LYS A 35 7.64 11.02 -15.16
C LYS A 35 7.35 10.04 -14.03
N CYS A 36 8.27 9.11 -13.75
CA CYS A 36 8.16 8.16 -12.65
C CYS A 36 8.03 8.85 -11.29
N ILE A 37 8.94 9.79 -10.97
CA ILE A 37 8.91 10.55 -9.71
C ILE A 37 7.57 11.27 -9.52
N LYS A 38 7.09 11.98 -10.55
CA LYS A 38 5.81 12.70 -10.47
C LYS A 38 4.61 11.78 -10.28
N PHE A 39 4.65 10.61 -10.91
CA PHE A 39 3.61 9.61 -10.76
C PHE A 39 3.61 9.02 -9.35
N GLU A 40 4.78 8.61 -8.86
CA GLU A 40 4.98 8.07 -7.51
C GLU A 40 4.53 9.06 -6.43
N ASP A 41 4.83 10.35 -6.60
CA ASP A 41 4.40 11.41 -5.68
C ASP A 41 2.89 11.53 -5.56
N GLY A 42 2.15 11.14 -6.60
CA GLY A 42 0.71 11.18 -6.61
C GLY A 42 0.01 9.88 -6.23
N LEU A 43 0.75 8.78 -6.06
CA LEU A 43 0.20 7.50 -5.62
C LEU A 43 -0.32 7.56 -4.17
N ARG A 44 -1.22 6.62 -3.85
CA ARG A 44 -1.62 6.35 -2.47
C ARG A 44 -0.41 5.92 -1.62
N PRO A 45 -0.35 6.26 -0.32
CA PRO A 45 0.81 5.96 0.54
C PRO A 45 1.26 4.50 0.53
N GLU A 46 0.31 3.56 0.55
CA GLU A 46 0.58 2.11 0.53
C GLU A 46 1.34 1.69 -0.73
N LEU A 47 0.86 2.10 -1.90
CA LEU A 47 1.52 1.81 -3.19
C LEU A 47 2.85 2.54 -3.31
N ARG A 48 2.88 3.84 -2.95
CA ARG A 48 4.11 4.66 -3.02
C ARG A 48 5.24 4.04 -2.20
N LYS A 49 4.94 3.50 -1.02
CA LYS A 49 5.95 2.86 -0.16
C LYS A 49 6.56 1.63 -0.81
N VAL A 50 5.73 0.75 -1.37
CA VAL A 50 6.21 -0.50 -2.01
C VAL A 50 7.00 -0.18 -3.28
N VAL A 51 6.47 0.72 -4.10
CA VAL A 51 7.07 1.12 -5.37
C VAL A 51 8.39 1.87 -5.17
N GLY A 52 8.47 2.75 -4.17
CA GLY A 52 9.70 3.47 -3.86
C GLY A 52 10.86 2.55 -3.43
N ILE A 53 10.57 1.36 -2.89
CA ILE A 53 11.60 0.34 -2.60
C ILE A 53 12.10 -0.35 -3.88
N LEU A 54 11.26 -0.43 -4.91
CA LEU A 54 11.62 -1.07 -6.18
C LEU A 54 12.44 -0.17 -7.11
N GLU A 55 12.55 1.13 -6.80
CA GLU A 55 13.34 2.13 -7.53
C GLU A 55 13.12 2.09 -9.07
N ILE A 56 11.86 1.93 -9.49
CA ILE A 56 11.52 1.75 -10.91
C ILE A 56 11.72 3.07 -11.67
N SER A 57 12.54 3.03 -12.72
CA SER A 57 12.84 4.22 -13.54
C SER A 57 12.14 4.22 -14.90
N ASP A 58 11.51 3.12 -15.30
CA ASP A 58 10.74 2.97 -16.55
C ASP A 58 9.24 3.16 -16.27
N PHE A 59 8.62 4.09 -17.01
CA PHE A 59 7.25 4.51 -16.70
C PHE A 59 6.21 3.41 -17.00
N PRO A 60 6.24 2.71 -18.15
CA PRO A 60 5.37 1.56 -18.39
C PRO A 60 5.47 0.46 -17.31
N THR A 61 6.69 0.13 -16.89
CA THR A 61 6.96 -0.87 -15.85
C THR A 61 6.39 -0.42 -14.51
N LEU A 62 6.55 0.86 -14.17
CA LEU A 62 5.98 1.46 -12.96
C LEU A 62 4.46 1.28 -12.92
N ILE A 63 3.75 1.62 -13.99
CA ILE A 63 2.29 1.45 -14.09
C ILE A 63 1.90 -0.02 -13.92
N HIS A 64 2.59 -0.93 -14.63
CA HIS A 64 2.30 -2.35 -14.56
C HIS A 64 2.47 -2.91 -13.13
N LYS A 65 3.57 -2.57 -12.46
CA LYS A 65 3.83 -2.99 -11.07
C LYS A 65 2.81 -2.40 -10.10
N CYS A 66 2.44 -1.13 -10.26
CA CYS A 66 1.42 -0.49 -9.43
C CYS A 66 0.04 -1.17 -9.59
N ARG A 67 -0.37 -1.48 -10.83
CA ARG A 67 -1.63 -2.21 -11.10
C ARG A 67 -1.62 -3.61 -10.50
N PHE A 68 -0.50 -4.32 -10.63
CA PHE A 68 -0.32 -5.63 -10.02
C PHE A 68 -0.50 -5.54 -8.50
N LEU A 69 0.22 -4.62 -7.84
CA LEU A 69 0.16 -4.42 -6.38
C LEU A 69 -1.22 -3.97 -5.87
N GLU A 70 -1.93 -3.13 -6.63
CA GLU A 70 -3.30 -2.71 -6.30
C GLU A 70 -4.24 -3.92 -6.18
N GLY A 71 -4.06 -4.94 -7.03
CA GLY A 71 -4.81 -6.20 -6.94
C GLY A 71 -4.49 -7.05 -5.69
N PHE A 72 -3.29 -6.95 -5.13
CA PHE A 72 -2.94 -7.69 -3.89
C PHE A 72 -3.50 -7.07 -2.62
N ASP A 73 -3.70 -5.75 -2.59
CA ASP A 73 -4.24 -5.06 -1.41
C ASP A 73 -5.69 -5.50 -1.11
N HIS A 74 -6.47 -5.78 -2.16
CA HIS A 74 -7.83 -6.34 -2.04
C HIS A 74 -7.90 -7.75 -1.41
N ASN A 75 -6.77 -8.45 -1.27
CA ASN A 75 -6.72 -9.74 -0.58
C ASN A 75 -6.45 -9.62 0.94
N LYS A 76 -6.30 -8.41 1.50
CA LYS A 76 -6.14 -8.23 2.95
C LYS A 76 -7.38 -8.57 3.77
N ASP A 77 -8.55 -8.74 3.15
CA ASP A 77 -9.73 -9.31 3.81
C ASP A 77 -9.58 -10.81 4.10
N ASN A 78 -8.62 -11.50 3.47
CA ASN A 78 -8.16 -12.83 3.85
C ASN A 78 -6.99 -12.76 4.86
N LYS A 79 -7.13 -11.95 5.92
CA LYS A 79 -6.24 -12.08 7.08
C LYS A 79 -6.57 -13.42 7.75
N PRO A 80 -5.67 -14.43 7.80
CA PRO A 80 -5.89 -15.55 8.71
C PRO A 80 -5.99 -14.96 10.12
N LYS A 81 -7.14 -15.16 10.77
CA LYS A 81 -7.33 -14.88 12.20
C LYS A 81 -6.12 -15.46 12.93
N SER A 82 -5.52 -14.66 13.80
CA SER A 82 -4.33 -15.06 14.57
C SER A 82 -4.53 -16.46 15.18
N PHE A 83 -3.74 -17.44 14.73
CA PHE A 83 -3.54 -18.71 15.43
C PHE A 83 -2.50 -18.49 16.55
N GLY A 84 -2.82 -17.60 17.49
CA GLY A 84 -2.07 -17.43 18.73
C GLY A 84 -2.96 -17.91 19.89
N PRO A 85 -2.44 -18.66 20.87
CA PRO A 85 -3.26 -19.13 21.97
C PRO A 85 -3.81 -17.93 22.77
N GLN A 86 -5.13 -17.79 22.80
CA GLN A 86 -5.83 -16.82 23.64
C GLN A 86 -5.63 -17.22 25.10
N PHE A 87 -4.68 -16.59 25.79
CA PHE A 87 -4.61 -16.66 27.24
C PHE A 87 -5.77 -15.86 27.83
N ASN A 88 -6.88 -16.57 28.06
CA ASN A 88 -8.05 -16.07 28.77
C ASN A 88 -7.69 -15.93 30.26
N LYS A 89 -7.04 -14.84 30.64
CA LYS A 89 -6.69 -14.58 32.05
C LYS A 89 -7.87 -13.95 32.78
N LYS A 90 -8.89 -14.77 33.04
CA LYS A 90 -9.82 -14.55 34.15
C LYS A 90 -9.64 -15.67 35.15
N ARG A 91 -9.12 -15.33 36.33
CA ARG A 91 -9.51 -15.89 37.63
C ARG A 91 -8.76 -15.13 38.73
N ASN A 92 -9.44 -14.12 39.25
CA ASN A 92 -9.40 -13.86 40.67
C ASN A 92 -9.85 -15.15 41.36
N ASN A 93 -9.05 -15.68 42.28
CA ASN A 93 -9.53 -16.22 43.55
C ASN A 93 -8.32 -16.53 44.43
N GLU A 94 -8.27 -15.79 45.52
CA GLU A 94 -7.44 -15.98 46.70
C GLU A 94 -7.71 -17.37 47.28
N GLY A 95 -6.66 -18.16 47.50
CA GLY A 95 -6.73 -19.46 48.15
C GLY A 95 -5.35 -19.82 48.71
N LYS A 96 -5.25 -19.80 50.04
CA LYS A 96 -4.03 -19.87 50.86
C LYS A 96 -3.15 -21.12 50.64
N PRO A 97 -1.84 -21.07 50.97
CA PRO A 97 -0.91 -22.17 50.75
C PRO A 97 -1.05 -23.26 51.84
N TYR A 98 -1.32 -24.48 51.38
CA TYR A 98 -1.11 -25.79 52.02
C TYR A 98 -1.18 -25.92 53.56
N ASP A 99 -2.23 -26.57 54.06
CA ASP A 99 -2.18 -27.33 55.31
C ASP A 99 -1.76 -28.78 55.01
N ARG A 100 -0.70 -29.25 55.68
CA ARG A 100 -0.18 -30.62 55.61
C ARG A 100 -0.83 -31.48 56.71
N PRO A 101 -1.48 -32.63 56.42
CA PRO A 101 -1.90 -33.57 57.45
C PRO A 101 -0.74 -34.48 57.93
N GLN A 102 -0.90 -34.96 59.17
CA GLN A 102 0.07 -35.62 60.05
C GLN A 102 0.59 -36.97 59.55
#